data_AF-A0A926WIH9-F1
#
_entry.id   AF-A0A926WIH9-F1
#
_cell.length_a   1.000
_cell.length_b   1.000
_cell.length_c   1.000
_cell.angle_alpha   90.00
_cell.angle_beta   90.00
_cell.angle_gamma   90.00
#
_symmetry.space_group_name_H-M   'P 1'
#
loop_
_entity.id
_entity.type
_entity.pdbx_description
1 polymer ?
#
loop_
_entity_poly.entity_id
_entity_poly.type
_entity_poly.pdbx_seq_one_letter_code
_entity_poly.pdbx_strand_id
1 'polypeptide(L)'
;MIAKQVKGKSFIKLLKYLFGKEGARQIGGNMDETTPRSLAAELHLSKRINPKVSRTVYHASLSLPHNEGLDDDTWHEIALKYLRAMGFTMNQYIVVRHTDRTHDHAHIVASRIRLDGTTVSDSWDYTRSEAVIRRLEKEYNLQSVKPSKKKEDRSPTTGERRQLARTGEESVRVKLQYSLDKATHDHPTMPELIERAQQQGINVCVGYTRTGKVKGISYQFDGVAFSGTHLGKAYTFPGLQKHRGVNYVSKRDDQLIQKLIERNVKNATSSHAERNAQHIQLLTNQTAINATTIDNSIHPLNQSNSLPTPKPANWKQIRQNLNQQYNLPVSLLNELYQKGWLYPSQTGQPVFIERTLDDVPTLAKQLEPTGDFTAIPLNSETTKNGSFWIATDTTVTRAVLLSDPIEVLSVIALESTVDKRKRQPTLYWSVGDRSQIPLEFLDSLDTVVIAFKDNEKVEDLISDLLTELPQSKRVSPGQAGWNQLLSDRKQPVKKQQFTQTLDWEI
;
A
#
# COMPACT_ATOMS: atom_id res chain seq x y z
N MET A 1 17.39 12.13 -22.62
CA MET A 1 17.38 10.83 -21.89
C MET A 1 16.85 10.95 -20.44
N ILE A 2 16.13 9.92 -19.98
CA ILE A 2 15.62 9.79 -18.60
C ILE A 2 16.17 8.50 -17.99
N ALA A 3 16.69 8.57 -16.75
CA ALA A 3 17.03 7.39 -15.96
C ALA A 3 16.04 7.19 -14.82
N LYS A 4 15.61 5.95 -14.61
CA LYS A 4 14.87 5.53 -13.43
C LYS A 4 15.58 4.35 -12.80
N GLN A 5 16.00 4.52 -11.55
CA GLN A 5 16.71 3.49 -10.81
C GLN A 5 15.89 2.94 -9.64
N VAL A 6 15.95 1.63 -9.45
CA VAL A 6 15.29 0.88 -8.39
C VAL A 6 16.30 -0.07 -7.78
N LYS A 7 16.34 -0.14 -6.45
CA LYS A 7 17.12 -1.15 -5.73
C LYS A 7 16.17 -2.27 -5.33
N GLY A 8 16.53 -3.53 -5.47
CA GLY A 8 15.63 -4.66 -5.23
C GLY A 8 16.27 -5.76 -4.38
N LYS A 9 15.48 -6.79 -4.05
CA LYS A 9 15.95 -7.97 -3.28
C LYS A 9 16.09 -9.25 -4.13
N SER A 10 15.40 -9.33 -5.27
CA SER A 10 15.27 -10.55 -6.08
C SER A 10 15.68 -10.30 -7.53
N PHE A 11 16.77 -10.94 -7.98
CA PHE A 11 17.19 -10.90 -9.38
C PHE A 11 16.22 -11.69 -10.27
N ILE A 12 15.76 -12.86 -9.82
CA ILE A 12 14.87 -13.71 -10.62
C ILE A 12 13.55 -13.02 -10.97
N LYS A 13 12.94 -12.29 -10.01
CA LYS A 13 11.70 -11.54 -10.26
C LYS A 13 11.92 -10.44 -11.29
N LEU A 14 13.03 -9.71 -11.17
CA LEU A 14 13.38 -8.65 -12.11
C LEU A 14 13.66 -9.21 -13.51
N LEU A 15 14.46 -10.27 -13.61
CA LEU A 15 14.82 -10.88 -14.89
C LEU A 15 13.61 -11.51 -15.58
N LYS A 16 12.75 -12.26 -14.86
CA LYS A 16 11.49 -12.75 -15.42
C LYS A 16 10.62 -11.61 -15.97
N TYR A 17 10.52 -10.50 -15.23
CA TYR A 17 9.77 -9.32 -15.69
C TYR A 17 10.39 -8.70 -16.96
N LEU A 18 11.72 -8.57 -17.02
CA LEU A 18 12.39 -7.94 -18.16
C LEU A 18 12.34 -8.83 -19.41
N PHE A 19 12.61 -10.12 -19.28
CA PHE A 19 12.61 -11.05 -20.42
C PHE A 19 11.20 -11.50 -20.82
N GLY A 20 10.18 -11.27 -19.98
CA GLY A 20 8.78 -11.52 -20.33
C GLY A 20 8.13 -10.42 -21.18
N LYS A 21 8.88 -9.40 -21.60
CA LYS A 21 8.41 -8.34 -22.51
C LYS A 21 8.70 -8.73 -23.95
N GLU A 22 7.75 -8.43 -24.83
CA GLU A 22 7.91 -8.62 -26.26
C GLU A 22 9.10 -7.82 -26.79
N GLY A 23 9.93 -8.45 -27.62
CA GLY A 23 11.12 -7.81 -28.19
C GLY A 23 12.24 -7.53 -27.18
N ALA A 24 12.21 -8.14 -26.00
CA ALA A 24 13.30 -8.06 -25.04
C ALA A 24 14.54 -8.81 -25.54
N ARG A 25 15.70 -8.13 -25.57
CA ARG A 25 16.97 -8.73 -26.02
C ARG A 25 18.09 -8.35 -25.05
N GLN A 26 18.90 -9.33 -24.64
CA GLN A 26 20.15 -9.06 -23.94
C GLN A 26 21.15 -8.53 -24.95
N ILE A 27 21.65 -7.32 -24.74
CA ILE A 27 22.52 -6.59 -25.67
C ILE A 27 23.92 -6.34 -25.10
N GLY A 28 24.18 -6.78 -23.86
CA GLY A 28 25.46 -6.62 -23.22
C GLY A 28 25.49 -7.12 -21.78
N GLY A 29 26.65 -7.04 -21.15
CA GLY A 29 26.91 -7.59 -19.83
C GLY A 29 28.30 -8.20 -19.71
N ASN A 30 28.61 -8.70 -18.52
CA ASN A 30 29.83 -9.45 -18.22
C ASN A 30 29.53 -10.83 -17.63
N MET A 31 28.42 -11.43 -18.06
CA MET A 31 27.89 -12.71 -17.62
C MET A 31 27.60 -13.58 -18.84
N ASP A 32 27.87 -14.88 -18.73
CA ASP A 32 27.80 -15.83 -19.84
C ASP A 32 26.39 -16.42 -20.03
N GLU A 33 25.58 -16.36 -18.98
CA GLU A 33 24.24 -16.92 -18.97
C GLU A 33 23.23 -16.09 -19.78
N THR A 34 22.18 -16.73 -20.30
CA THR A 34 21.20 -16.08 -21.20
C THR A 34 19.75 -16.25 -20.77
N THR A 35 19.46 -17.15 -19.82
CA THR A 35 18.10 -17.38 -19.33
C THR A 35 17.87 -16.62 -18.02
N PRO A 36 16.64 -16.13 -17.73
CA PRO A 36 16.35 -15.45 -16.47
C PRO A 36 16.75 -16.23 -15.22
N ARG A 37 16.63 -17.56 -15.25
CA ARG A 37 16.96 -18.44 -14.13
C ARG A 37 18.48 -18.55 -13.94
N SER A 38 19.22 -18.78 -15.02
CA SER A 38 20.68 -18.95 -14.93
C SER A 38 21.40 -17.63 -14.67
N LEU A 39 20.97 -16.54 -15.30
CA LEU A 39 21.42 -15.17 -14.99
C LEU A 39 21.19 -14.80 -13.52
N ALA A 40 20.03 -15.15 -12.95
CA ALA A 40 19.76 -14.91 -11.53
C ALA A 40 20.68 -15.74 -10.62
N ALA A 41 20.95 -16.99 -10.97
CA ALA A 41 21.85 -17.86 -10.23
C ALA A 41 23.29 -17.31 -10.23
N GLU A 42 23.76 -16.83 -11.39
CA GLU A 42 25.08 -16.21 -11.53
C GLU A 42 25.18 -14.91 -10.72
N LEU A 43 24.18 -14.02 -10.81
CA LEU A 43 24.12 -12.79 -10.00
C LEU A 43 24.06 -13.06 -8.49
N HIS A 44 23.46 -14.19 -8.08
CA HIS A 44 23.42 -14.61 -6.68
C HIS A 44 24.80 -15.01 -6.12
N LEU A 45 25.80 -15.30 -6.96
CA LEU A 45 27.15 -15.59 -6.47
C LEU A 45 27.71 -14.40 -5.66
N SER A 46 27.58 -13.18 -6.18
CA SER A 46 27.97 -11.97 -5.44
C SER A 46 27.20 -11.78 -4.13
N LYS A 47 25.93 -12.20 -4.05
CA LYS A 47 25.13 -12.15 -2.81
C LYS A 47 25.70 -13.03 -1.70
N ARG A 48 26.31 -14.18 -2.05
CA ARG A 48 26.96 -15.07 -1.09
C ARG A 48 28.22 -14.44 -0.48
N ILE A 49 28.91 -13.56 -1.22
CA ILE A 49 30.11 -12.87 -0.73
C ILE A 49 29.77 -11.89 0.39
N ASN A 50 28.64 -11.19 0.31
CA ASN A 50 28.18 -10.27 1.36
C ASN A 50 26.69 -10.45 1.69
N PRO A 51 26.35 -11.42 2.54
CA PRO A 51 24.96 -11.76 2.85
C PRO A 51 24.23 -10.67 3.67
N LYS A 52 24.95 -9.69 4.23
CA LYS A 52 24.36 -8.61 5.04
C LYS A 52 23.59 -7.58 4.21
N VAL A 53 23.83 -7.53 2.89
CA VAL A 53 23.18 -6.58 1.99
C VAL A 53 21.78 -7.07 1.64
N SER A 54 20.75 -6.46 2.21
CA SER A 54 19.36 -6.86 1.98
C SER A 54 18.81 -6.46 0.61
N ARG A 55 19.33 -5.38 0.02
CA ARG A 55 18.94 -4.87 -1.31
C ARG A 55 20.12 -5.01 -2.27
N THR A 56 20.37 -6.23 -2.75
CA THR A 56 21.51 -6.56 -3.63
C THR A 56 21.30 -6.14 -5.07
N VAL A 57 20.07 -6.03 -5.54
CA VAL A 57 19.77 -5.75 -6.94
C VAL A 57 19.84 -4.24 -7.18
N TYR A 58 20.55 -3.84 -8.24
CA TYR A 58 20.43 -2.52 -8.86
C TYR A 58 19.78 -2.68 -10.23
N HIS A 59 18.68 -1.97 -10.44
CA HIS A 59 17.99 -1.87 -11.73
C HIS A 59 17.98 -0.42 -12.16
N ALA A 60 18.41 -0.13 -13.39
CA ALA A 60 18.22 1.18 -13.99
C ALA A 60 17.59 1.02 -15.38
N SER A 61 16.53 1.77 -15.66
CA SER A 61 16.02 1.93 -17.03
C SER A 61 16.47 3.28 -17.58
N LEU A 62 17.11 3.25 -18.74
CA LEU A 62 17.52 4.43 -19.50
C LEU A 62 16.63 4.55 -20.72
N SER A 63 15.96 5.69 -20.89
CA SER A 63 14.99 5.89 -21.98
C SER A 63 15.30 7.15 -22.78
N LEU A 64 15.25 7.03 -24.10
CA LEU A 64 15.38 8.13 -25.03
C LEU A 64 14.03 8.86 -25.23
N PRO A 65 14.03 10.07 -25.80
CA PRO A 65 12.82 10.71 -26.34
C PRO A 65 12.22 9.90 -27.51
N HIS A 66 10.95 10.16 -27.86
CA HIS A 66 10.16 9.43 -28.87
C HIS A 66 10.80 9.34 -30.28
N ASN A 67 11.73 10.24 -30.62
CA ASN A 67 12.28 10.38 -31.97
C ASN A 67 13.79 10.10 -32.04
N GLU A 68 14.36 9.49 -31.00
CA GLU A 68 15.76 9.08 -30.96
C GLU A 68 15.84 7.57 -30.80
N GLY A 69 16.85 6.97 -31.43
CA GLY A 69 17.14 5.55 -31.32
C GLY A 69 18.65 5.34 -31.43
N LEU A 70 19.13 4.27 -30.78
CA LEU A 70 20.53 3.87 -30.82
C LEU A 70 20.64 2.41 -31.26
N ASP A 71 21.77 2.01 -31.82
CA ASP A 71 22.08 0.59 -32.03
C ASP A 71 22.43 -0.11 -30.69
N ASP A 72 22.50 -1.44 -30.72
CA ASP A 72 22.73 -2.25 -29.52
C ASP A 72 24.13 -2.01 -28.91
N ASP A 73 25.15 -1.79 -29.76
CA ASP A 73 26.53 -1.55 -29.32
C ASP A 73 26.66 -0.20 -28.60
N THR A 74 26.03 0.84 -29.13
CA THR A 74 26.00 2.17 -28.52
C THR A 74 25.23 2.13 -27.20
N TRP A 75 24.10 1.39 -27.14
CA TRP A 75 23.39 1.19 -25.88
C TRP A 75 24.23 0.49 -24.82
N HIS A 76 24.97 -0.55 -25.21
CA HIS A 76 25.86 -1.26 -24.32
C HIS A 76 26.99 -0.36 -23.82
N GLU A 77 27.61 0.44 -24.69
CA GLU A 77 28.65 1.40 -24.31
C GLU A 77 28.12 2.45 -23.32
N ILE A 78 26.94 3.03 -23.59
CA ILE A 78 26.25 3.97 -22.68
C ILE A 78 25.99 3.32 -21.33
N ALA A 79 25.48 2.09 -21.31
CA ALA A 79 25.20 1.35 -20.08
C ALA A 79 26.46 1.10 -19.25
N LEU A 80 27.56 0.73 -19.90
CA LEU A 80 28.85 0.52 -19.25
C LEU A 80 29.44 1.82 -18.68
N LYS A 81 29.42 2.92 -19.44
CA LYS A 81 29.85 4.25 -18.97
C LYS A 81 28.98 4.72 -17.80
N TYR A 82 27.67 4.49 -17.88
CA TYR A 82 26.73 4.79 -16.80
C TYR A 82 27.07 4.00 -15.53
N LEU A 83 27.26 2.69 -15.63
CA LEU A 83 27.62 1.83 -14.50
C LEU A 83 28.93 2.27 -13.84
N ARG A 84 30.00 2.49 -14.62
CA ARG A 84 31.30 2.95 -14.11
C ARG A 84 31.17 4.26 -13.35
N ALA A 85 30.48 5.25 -13.92
CA ALA A 85 30.27 6.56 -13.29
C ALA A 85 29.34 6.48 -12.06
N MET A 86 28.46 5.48 -12.00
CA MET A 86 27.63 5.19 -10.83
C MET A 86 28.36 4.42 -9.72
N GLY A 87 29.60 3.98 -9.97
CA GLY A 87 30.46 3.27 -9.03
C GLY A 87 30.46 1.75 -9.18
N PHE A 88 29.84 1.21 -10.23
CA PHE A 88 29.82 -0.20 -10.57
C PHE A 88 31.01 -0.53 -11.48
N THR A 89 32.08 -1.08 -10.89
CA THR A 89 33.36 -1.34 -11.58
C THR A 89 33.71 -2.83 -11.59
N MET A 90 33.49 -3.52 -10.48
CA MET A 90 33.73 -4.95 -10.29
C MET A 90 32.44 -5.68 -9.93
N ASN A 91 31.36 -5.35 -10.63
CA ASN A 91 30.02 -5.88 -10.37
C ASN A 91 29.59 -6.74 -11.55
N GLN A 92 28.89 -7.83 -11.26
CA GLN A 92 28.17 -8.59 -12.28
C GLN A 92 26.98 -7.77 -12.78
N TYR A 93 26.79 -7.70 -14.10
CA TYR A 93 25.70 -6.97 -14.72
C TYR A 93 25.32 -7.52 -16.10
N ILE A 94 24.09 -7.21 -16.52
CA ILE A 94 23.61 -7.35 -17.90
C ILE A 94 22.85 -6.10 -18.34
N VAL A 95 22.72 -5.97 -19.66
CA VAL A 95 21.93 -4.93 -20.31
C VAL A 95 20.88 -5.60 -21.19
N VAL A 96 19.61 -5.24 -20.99
CA VAL A 96 18.47 -5.77 -21.73
C VAL A 96 17.76 -4.60 -22.42
N ARG A 97 17.67 -4.62 -23.74
CA ARG A 97 16.91 -3.63 -24.52
C ARG A 97 15.48 -4.10 -24.71
N HIS A 98 14.54 -3.17 -24.59
CA HIS A 98 13.12 -3.40 -24.90
C HIS A 98 12.73 -2.59 -26.13
N THR A 99 11.89 -3.17 -26.98
CA THR A 99 11.29 -2.51 -28.16
C THR A 99 9.77 -2.43 -28.07
N ASP A 100 9.20 -2.75 -26.89
CA ASP A 100 7.76 -2.84 -26.60
C ASP A 100 7.05 -1.47 -26.48
N ARG A 101 7.78 -0.35 -26.60
CA ARG A 101 7.25 1.00 -26.44
C ARG A 101 7.68 1.91 -27.58
N THR A 102 6.95 3.01 -27.73
CA THR A 102 7.32 4.13 -28.61
C THR A 102 8.66 4.79 -28.23
N HIS A 103 9.15 4.54 -27.01
CA HIS A 103 10.46 4.85 -26.41
C HIS A 103 11.54 3.81 -26.66
N ASP A 104 12.62 4.12 -27.38
CA ASP A 104 13.82 3.28 -27.30
C ASP A 104 14.41 3.33 -25.88
N HIS A 105 14.60 2.16 -25.27
CA HIS A 105 15.08 2.08 -23.90
C HIS A 105 15.81 0.77 -23.57
N ALA A 106 16.81 0.90 -22.70
CA ALA A 106 17.58 -0.21 -22.17
C ALA A 106 17.47 -0.29 -20.64
N HIS A 107 17.52 -1.51 -20.14
CA HIS A 107 17.50 -1.88 -18.74
C HIS A 107 18.86 -2.45 -18.33
N ILE A 108 19.46 -1.86 -17.32
CA ILE A 108 20.68 -2.33 -16.68
C ILE A 108 20.28 -3.09 -15.42
N VAL A 109 20.71 -4.34 -15.31
CA VAL A 109 20.59 -5.14 -14.08
C VAL A 109 21.99 -5.41 -13.57
N ALA A 110 22.31 -4.98 -12.36
CA ALA A 110 23.62 -5.19 -11.76
C ALA A 110 23.50 -5.66 -10.31
N SER A 111 24.46 -6.46 -9.84
CA SER A 111 24.65 -6.65 -8.41
C SER A 111 25.29 -5.42 -7.79
N ARG A 112 24.76 -4.98 -6.65
CA ARG A 112 25.40 -3.93 -5.83
C ARG A 112 26.59 -4.44 -5.06
N ILE A 113 26.74 -5.75 -4.90
CA ILE A 113 27.90 -6.35 -4.26
C ILE A 113 28.96 -6.54 -5.35
N ARG A 114 30.14 -5.96 -5.11
CA ARG A 114 31.32 -6.16 -5.93
C ARG A 114 31.89 -7.54 -5.68
N LEU A 115 32.66 -8.05 -6.62
CA LEU A 115 33.36 -9.34 -6.47
C LEU A 115 34.39 -9.33 -5.32
N ASP A 116 34.81 -8.15 -4.85
CA ASP A 116 35.63 -7.99 -3.63
C ASP A 116 34.81 -7.97 -2.32
N GLY A 117 33.47 -8.13 -2.40
CA GLY A 117 32.55 -8.13 -1.26
C GLY A 117 32.08 -6.75 -0.80
N THR A 118 32.67 -5.66 -1.29
CA THR A 118 32.21 -4.29 -0.99
C THR A 118 30.88 -4.00 -1.69
N THR A 119 30.13 -3.00 -1.20
CA THR A 119 28.82 -2.65 -1.78
C THR A 119 28.85 -1.27 -2.43
N VAL A 120 28.21 -1.12 -3.58
CA VAL A 120 28.00 0.18 -4.22
C VAL A 120 27.00 1.00 -3.38
N SER A 121 27.45 2.16 -2.91
CA SER A 121 26.65 3.06 -2.07
C SER A 121 25.45 3.63 -2.83
N ASP A 122 24.28 3.58 -2.20
CA ASP A 122 23.04 4.20 -2.66
C ASP A 122 22.88 5.65 -2.16
N SER A 123 23.85 6.16 -1.38
CA SER A 123 23.85 7.54 -0.94
C SER A 123 23.97 8.49 -2.12
N TRP A 124 23.04 9.44 -2.20
CA TRP A 124 22.94 10.46 -3.25
C TRP A 124 22.93 9.90 -4.68
N ASP A 125 22.57 8.64 -4.85
CA ASP A 125 22.65 7.93 -6.12
C ASP A 125 21.75 8.54 -7.20
N TYR A 126 20.59 9.11 -6.84
CA TYR A 126 19.71 9.78 -7.80
C TYR A 126 20.33 11.07 -8.35
N THR A 127 21.05 11.81 -7.50
CA THR A 127 21.74 13.03 -7.92
C THR A 127 22.95 12.69 -8.80
N ARG A 128 23.69 11.64 -8.41
CA ARG A 128 24.80 11.10 -9.22
C ARG A 128 24.30 10.62 -10.58
N SER A 129 23.22 9.83 -10.61
CA SER A 129 22.59 9.34 -11.84
C SER A 129 22.15 10.48 -12.74
N GLU A 130 21.47 11.51 -12.21
CA GLU A 130 21.06 12.67 -13.00
C GLU A 130 22.28 13.37 -13.63
N ALA A 131 23.36 13.59 -12.88
CA ALA A 131 24.59 14.19 -13.42
C ALA A 131 25.24 13.32 -14.52
N VAL A 132 25.29 12.00 -14.33
CA VAL A 132 25.82 11.06 -15.31
C VAL A 132 24.99 11.08 -16.60
N ILE A 133 23.67 11.09 -16.49
CA ILE A 133 22.77 11.19 -17.66
C ILE A 133 22.99 12.48 -18.43
N ARG A 134 23.11 13.63 -17.75
CA ARG A 134 23.38 14.91 -18.44
C ARG A 134 24.74 14.91 -19.14
N ARG A 135 25.74 14.20 -18.61
CA ARG A 135 27.04 14.04 -19.28
C ARG A 135 26.90 13.15 -20.51
N LEU A 136 26.26 11.99 -20.38
CA LEU A 136 26.06 11.04 -21.48
C LEU A 136 25.22 11.64 -22.62
N GLU A 137 24.21 12.44 -22.30
CA GLU A 137 23.46 13.17 -23.34
C GLU A 137 24.35 14.06 -24.19
N LYS A 138 25.30 14.78 -23.58
CA LYS A 138 26.25 15.63 -24.33
C LYS A 138 27.23 14.80 -25.13
N GLU A 139 27.75 13.73 -24.54
CA GLU A 139 28.76 12.85 -25.16
C GLU A 139 28.22 12.13 -26.40
N TYR A 140 26.94 11.75 -26.38
CA TYR A 140 26.27 11.03 -27.47
C TYR A 140 25.32 11.91 -28.29
N ASN A 141 25.39 13.24 -28.14
CA ASN A 141 24.53 14.21 -28.84
C ASN A 141 23.01 13.92 -28.74
N LEU A 142 22.55 13.47 -27.57
CA LEU A 142 21.15 13.15 -27.29
C LEU A 142 20.39 14.37 -26.74
N GLN A 143 19.08 14.44 -26.99
CA GLN A 143 18.24 15.53 -26.48
C GLN A 143 18.20 15.55 -24.94
N SER A 144 18.49 16.72 -24.38
CA SER A 144 18.42 16.94 -22.94
C SER A 144 16.98 17.18 -22.47
N VAL A 145 16.63 16.57 -21.34
CA VAL A 145 15.31 16.65 -20.71
C VAL A 145 15.38 17.58 -19.50
N LYS A 146 14.32 18.37 -19.25
CA LYS A 146 14.26 19.29 -18.10
C LYS A 146 14.50 18.54 -16.76
N PRO A 147 15.34 19.06 -15.85
CA PRO A 147 15.66 18.40 -14.58
C PRO A 147 14.43 18.11 -13.70
N SER A 148 14.46 16.98 -13.01
CA SER A 148 13.36 16.48 -12.17
C SER A 148 13.00 17.43 -11.01
N LYS A 149 13.98 18.18 -10.50
CA LYS A 149 13.81 19.15 -9.40
C LYS A 149 13.02 20.41 -9.77
N LYS A 150 12.76 20.66 -11.05
CA LYS A 150 11.98 21.84 -11.53
C LYS A 150 10.48 21.58 -11.70
N LYS A 151 9.94 20.42 -11.30
CA LYS A 151 8.49 20.20 -11.29
C LYS A 151 7.86 20.81 -10.04
N GLU A 152 7.16 21.92 -10.23
CA GLU A 152 6.44 22.65 -9.16
C GLU A 152 5.14 21.92 -8.75
N ASP A 153 4.55 21.21 -9.71
CA ASP A 153 3.31 20.43 -9.57
C ASP A 153 3.58 18.91 -9.59
N ARG A 154 2.82 18.17 -8.78
CA ARG A 154 2.79 16.70 -8.88
C ARG A 154 1.86 16.30 -10.01
N SER A 155 2.44 15.82 -11.09
CA SER A 155 1.70 15.22 -12.21
C SER A 155 0.77 14.10 -11.73
N PRO A 156 -0.35 13.85 -12.43
CA PRO A 156 -1.20 12.71 -12.15
C PRO A 156 -0.39 11.41 -12.06
N THR A 157 -0.67 10.62 -11.01
CA THR A 157 -0.06 9.31 -10.84
C THR A 157 -0.55 8.35 -11.93
N THR A 158 0.18 7.26 -12.14
CA THR A 158 -0.23 6.22 -13.09
C THR A 158 -1.61 5.64 -12.73
N GLY A 159 -1.94 5.54 -11.44
CA GLY A 159 -3.26 5.11 -10.97
C GLY A 159 -4.37 6.09 -11.37
N GLU A 160 -4.14 7.39 -11.20
CA GLU A 160 -5.11 8.45 -11.57
C GLU A 160 -5.33 8.52 -13.07
N ARG A 161 -4.28 8.33 -13.88
CA ARG A 161 -4.42 8.25 -15.34
C ARG A 161 -5.23 7.02 -15.78
N ARG A 162 -5.04 5.89 -15.10
CA ARG A 162 -5.81 4.66 -15.36
C ARG A 162 -7.27 4.79 -14.91
N GLN A 163 -7.53 5.47 -13.78
CA GLN A 163 -8.89 5.80 -13.35
C GLN A 163 -9.60 6.62 -14.42
N LEU A 164 -9.01 7.73 -14.85
CA LEU A 164 -9.57 8.59 -15.90
C LEU A 164 -9.85 7.80 -17.19
N ALA A 165 -8.91 6.95 -17.61
CA ALA A 165 -9.08 6.12 -18.81
C ALA A 165 -10.19 5.06 -18.68
N ARG A 166 -10.48 4.59 -17.46
CA ARG A 166 -11.49 3.54 -17.21
C ARG A 166 -12.88 4.10 -16.94
N THR A 167 -12.98 5.16 -16.15
CA THR A 167 -14.26 5.71 -15.68
C THR A 167 -14.66 6.99 -16.42
N GLY A 168 -13.76 7.59 -17.20
CA GLY A 168 -13.97 8.93 -17.78
C GLY A 168 -13.91 10.06 -16.74
N GLU A 169 -13.70 9.74 -15.46
CA GLU A 169 -13.70 10.72 -14.37
C GLU A 169 -12.31 10.96 -13.80
N GLU A 170 -11.93 12.23 -13.70
CA GLU A 170 -10.69 12.64 -13.04
C GLU A 170 -10.72 12.34 -11.54
N SER A 171 -9.56 12.02 -10.96
CA SER A 171 -9.45 11.82 -9.51
C SER A 171 -9.77 13.13 -8.77
N VAL A 172 -10.32 13.01 -7.55
CA VAL A 172 -10.59 14.16 -6.66
C VAL A 172 -9.35 15.05 -6.51
N ARG A 173 -8.15 14.45 -6.47
CA ARG A 173 -6.88 15.18 -6.37
C ARG A 173 -6.59 16.03 -7.62
N VAL A 174 -6.85 15.50 -8.82
CA VAL A 174 -6.63 16.23 -10.09
C VAL A 174 -7.64 17.35 -10.23
N LYS A 175 -8.93 17.08 -9.95
CA LYS A 175 -9.99 18.11 -9.89
C LYS A 175 -9.62 19.23 -8.93
N LEU A 176 -9.11 18.87 -7.76
CA LEU A 176 -8.69 19.83 -6.74
C LEU A 176 -7.48 20.68 -7.18
N GLN A 177 -6.48 20.10 -7.85
CA GLN A 177 -5.38 20.87 -8.44
C GLN A 177 -5.90 21.87 -9.48
N TYR A 178 -6.77 21.44 -10.40
CA TYR A 178 -7.37 22.29 -11.42
C TYR A 178 -8.18 23.45 -10.82
N SER A 179 -9.03 23.16 -9.84
CA SER A 179 -9.83 24.17 -9.14
C SER A 179 -8.96 25.21 -8.42
N LEU A 180 -7.89 24.78 -7.75
CA LEU A 180 -6.95 25.68 -7.09
C LEU A 180 -6.12 26.49 -8.08
N ASP A 181 -5.74 25.91 -9.22
CA ASP A 181 -5.05 26.63 -10.30
C ASP A 181 -5.94 27.73 -10.88
N LYS A 182 -7.21 27.42 -11.14
CA LYS A 182 -8.20 28.42 -11.56
C LYS A 182 -8.40 29.51 -10.50
N ALA A 183 -8.48 29.13 -9.23
CA ALA A 183 -8.67 30.07 -8.13
C ALA A 183 -7.47 30.99 -7.89
N THR A 184 -6.27 30.61 -8.35
CA THR A 184 -5.01 31.37 -8.18
C THR A 184 -4.52 32.09 -9.44
N HIS A 185 -5.24 31.99 -10.56
CA HIS A 185 -4.80 32.48 -11.87
C HIS A 185 -4.45 33.98 -11.90
N ASP A 186 -5.19 34.81 -11.15
CA ASP A 186 -5.05 36.26 -11.05
C ASP A 186 -4.28 36.71 -9.80
N HIS A 187 -3.55 35.79 -9.15
CA HIS A 187 -2.69 36.06 -7.99
C HIS A 187 -3.42 36.73 -6.81
N PRO A 188 -4.49 36.10 -6.27
CA PRO A 188 -5.30 36.68 -5.22
C PRO A 188 -4.56 36.76 -3.88
N THR A 189 -5.16 37.42 -2.90
CA THR A 189 -4.76 37.27 -1.50
C THR A 189 -5.15 35.89 -0.95
N MET A 190 -4.50 35.46 0.13
CA MET A 190 -4.81 34.17 0.77
C MET A 190 -6.28 34.06 1.24
N PRO A 191 -6.91 35.09 1.85
CA PRO A 191 -8.34 35.05 2.16
C PRO A 191 -9.24 34.91 0.92
N GLU A 192 -8.96 35.64 -0.16
CA GLU A 192 -9.73 35.55 -1.42
C GLU A 192 -9.61 34.17 -2.05
N LEU A 193 -8.42 33.56 -2.02
CA LEU A 193 -8.24 32.17 -2.45
C LEU A 193 -9.11 31.21 -1.63
N ILE A 194 -9.12 31.35 -0.30
CA ILE A 194 -9.91 30.49 0.59
C ILE A 194 -11.40 30.64 0.28
N GLU A 195 -11.88 31.87 0.11
CA GLU A 195 -13.28 32.13 -0.21
C GLU A 195 -13.68 31.54 -1.56
N ARG A 196 -12.86 31.73 -2.61
CA ARG A 196 -13.09 31.15 -3.94
C ARG A 196 -13.08 29.62 -3.92
N ALA A 197 -12.18 29.02 -3.15
CA ALA A 197 -12.13 27.57 -2.98
C ALA A 197 -13.40 27.06 -2.27
N GLN A 198 -13.84 27.73 -1.20
CA GLN A 198 -15.07 27.39 -0.48
C GLN A 198 -16.32 27.51 -1.36
N GLN A 199 -16.40 28.52 -2.24
CA GLN A 199 -17.48 28.67 -3.23
C GLN A 199 -17.52 27.51 -4.24
N GLN A 200 -16.39 26.85 -4.49
CA GLN A 200 -16.28 25.66 -5.33
C GLN A 200 -16.47 24.35 -4.54
N GLY A 201 -16.94 24.43 -3.28
CA GLY A 201 -17.18 23.26 -2.43
C GLY A 201 -15.90 22.69 -1.79
N ILE A 202 -14.78 23.39 -1.88
CA ILE A 202 -13.50 22.95 -1.27
C ILE A 202 -13.42 23.53 0.13
N ASN A 203 -13.44 22.66 1.14
CA ASN A 203 -13.19 23.07 2.51
C ASN A 203 -11.68 23.24 2.74
N VAL A 204 -11.25 24.46 3.07
CA VAL A 204 -9.85 24.80 3.31
C VAL A 204 -9.59 24.93 4.80
N CYS A 205 -8.58 24.22 5.30
CA CYS A 205 -8.12 24.31 6.68
C CYS A 205 -6.68 24.85 6.73
N VAL A 206 -6.47 25.89 7.53
CA VAL A 206 -5.12 26.42 7.83
C VAL A 206 -4.79 26.06 9.27
N GLY A 207 -3.70 25.31 9.45
CA GLY A 207 -3.21 24.93 10.77
C GLY A 207 -2.25 25.98 11.33
N TYR A 208 -2.35 26.28 12.62
CA TYR A 208 -1.45 27.20 13.32
C TYR A 208 -0.63 26.47 14.39
N THR A 209 0.58 26.95 14.65
CA THR A 209 1.38 26.53 15.80
C THR A 209 0.85 27.18 17.08
N ARG A 210 1.27 26.67 18.25
CA ARG A 210 0.98 27.29 19.55
C ARG A 210 1.46 28.75 19.66
N THR A 211 2.42 29.14 18.82
CA THR A 211 2.96 30.50 18.72
C THR A 211 2.24 31.37 17.68
N GLY A 212 1.13 30.90 17.11
CA GLY A 212 0.32 31.64 16.13
C GLY A 212 0.88 31.66 14.71
N LYS A 213 1.98 30.95 14.42
CA LYS A 213 2.52 30.87 13.05
C LYS A 213 1.78 29.82 12.23
N VAL A 214 1.56 30.08 10.95
CA VAL A 214 0.97 29.09 10.04
C VAL A 214 1.87 27.85 9.95
N LYS A 215 1.34 26.70 10.34
CA LYS A 215 1.96 25.38 10.26
C LYS A 215 1.79 24.76 8.87
N GLY A 216 0.65 24.99 8.21
CA GLY A 216 0.36 24.44 6.90
C GLY A 216 -1.10 24.64 6.47
N ILE A 217 -1.43 24.11 5.29
CA ILE A 217 -2.76 24.20 4.65
C ILE A 217 -3.19 22.83 4.12
N SER A 218 -4.47 22.52 4.22
CA SER A 218 -5.11 21.33 3.67
C SER A 218 -6.46 21.66 3.05
N TYR A 219 -6.89 20.81 2.13
CA TYR A 219 -8.08 20.99 1.31
C TYR A 219 -8.91 19.72 1.34
N GLN A 220 -10.22 19.83 1.47
CA GLN A 220 -11.15 18.71 1.41
C GLN A 220 -12.18 18.98 0.31
N PHE A 221 -12.37 18.00 -0.57
CA PHE A 221 -13.33 18.05 -1.67
C PHE A 221 -13.93 16.66 -1.86
N ASP A 222 -15.25 16.59 -2.11
CA ASP A 222 -16.01 15.32 -2.21
C ASP A 222 -15.73 14.32 -1.07
N GLY A 223 -15.61 14.83 0.17
CA GLY A 223 -15.35 14.01 1.36
C GLY A 223 -13.90 13.55 1.56
N VAL A 224 -13.01 13.79 0.60
CA VAL A 224 -11.59 13.38 0.65
C VAL A 224 -10.68 14.57 0.97
N ALA A 225 -9.77 14.41 1.92
CA ALA A 225 -8.86 15.47 2.36
C ALA A 225 -7.41 15.25 1.87
N PHE A 226 -6.77 16.33 1.39
CA PHE A 226 -5.37 16.37 0.96
C PHE A 226 -4.62 17.50 1.67
N SER A 227 -3.41 17.22 2.16
CA SER A 227 -2.49 18.30 2.55
C SER A 227 -1.91 18.99 1.32
N GLY A 228 -1.52 20.26 1.43
CA GLY A 228 -0.83 20.95 0.33
C GLY A 228 0.42 20.20 -0.16
N THR A 229 1.16 19.55 0.76
CA THR A 229 2.32 18.71 0.40
C THR A 229 1.95 17.48 -0.44
N HIS A 230 0.76 16.91 -0.23
CA HIS A 230 0.26 15.79 -1.05
C HIS A 230 -0.11 16.25 -2.47
N LEU A 231 -0.65 17.47 -2.62
CA LEU A 231 -0.99 18.06 -3.92
C LEU A 231 0.24 18.52 -4.72
N GLY A 232 1.30 18.98 -4.05
CA GLY A 232 2.53 19.41 -4.71
C GLY A 232 3.11 20.67 -4.08
N LYS A 233 4.35 21.02 -4.42
CA LYS A 233 5.04 22.15 -3.77
C LYS A 233 4.29 23.46 -3.96
N ALA A 234 3.72 23.68 -5.16
CA ALA A 234 2.93 24.88 -5.47
C ALA A 234 1.67 25.06 -4.61
N TYR A 235 1.11 23.99 -4.02
CA TYR A 235 -0.14 24.02 -3.25
C TYR A 235 0.07 24.05 -1.73
N THR A 236 1.33 24.08 -1.27
CA THR A 236 1.66 24.34 0.14
C THR A 236 1.45 25.83 0.45
N PHE A 237 1.21 26.20 1.71
CA PHE A 237 1.03 27.60 2.10
C PHE A 237 2.16 28.54 1.59
N PRO A 238 3.47 28.23 1.81
CA PRO A 238 4.54 29.03 1.20
C PRO A 238 4.66 28.83 -0.32
N GLY A 239 4.23 27.68 -0.83
CA GLY A 239 4.21 27.40 -2.26
C GLY A 239 3.21 28.23 -3.05
N LEU A 240 2.04 28.48 -2.48
CA LEU A 240 1.02 29.35 -3.06
C LEU A 240 1.56 30.76 -3.25
N GLN A 241 2.29 31.27 -2.26
CA GLN A 241 2.97 32.57 -2.36
C GLN A 241 4.06 32.55 -3.44
N LYS A 242 4.91 31.53 -3.45
CA LYS A 242 6.10 31.49 -4.30
C LYS A 242 5.81 31.15 -5.76
N HIS A 243 4.90 30.21 -6.02
CA HIS A 243 4.68 29.60 -7.33
C HIS A 243 3.35 30.01 -7.97
N ARG A 244 2.38 30.46 -7.15
CA ARG A 244 1.05 30.88 -7.61
C ARG A 244 0.78 32.37 -7.36
N GLY A 245 1.78 33.11 -6.86
CA GLY A 245 1.70 34.55 -6.63
C GLY A 245 0.71 34.99 -5.56
N VAL A 246 0.22 34.07 -4.73
CA VAL A 246 -0.80 34.37 -3.72
C VAL A 246 -0.22 35.30 -2.66
N ASN A 247 -0.79 36.49 -2.50
CA ASN A 247 -0.29 37.47 -1.56
C ASN A 247 -0.76 37.18 -0.14
N TYR A 248 0.17 37.10 0.83
CA TYR A 248 -0.15 36.88 2.23
C TYR A 248 0.67 37.79 3.14
N VAL A 249 -0.01 38.50 4.02
CA VAL A 249 0.54 39.35 5.07
C VAL A 249 -0.18 39.03 6.37
N SER A 250 0.50 38.38 7.31
CA SER A 250 -0.09 37.90 8.59
C SER A 250 -0.93 38.95 9.33
N LYS A 251 -0.42 40.19 9.49
CA LYS A 251 -1.16 41.28 10.17
C LYS A 251 -2.47 41.67 9.48
N ARG A 252 -2.53 41.53 8.15
CA ARG A 252 -3.70 41.89 7.33
C ARG A 252 -4.69 40.72 7.24
N ASP A 253 -4.17 39.50 7.08
CA ASP A 253 -4.96 38.37 6.58
C ASP A 253 -5.40 37.39 7.66
N ASP A 254 -4.66 37.21 8.75
CA ASP A 254 -4.90 36.11 9.70
C ASP A 254 -6.31 36.15 10.31
N GLN A 255 -6.81 37.34 10.64
CA GLN A 255 -8.16 37.50 11.17
C GLN A 255 -9.25 37.14 10.15
N LEU A 256 -9.02 37.45 8.85
CA LEU A 256 -9.96 37.11 7.79
C LEU A 256 -9.95 35.61 7.51
N ILE A 257 -8.77 35.00 7.49
CA ILE A 257 -8.60 33.55 7.34
C ILE A 257 -9.33 32.81 8.47
N GLN A 258 -9.16 33.25 9.73
CA GLN A 258 -9.83 32.64 10.89
C GLN A 258 -11.36 32.74 10.76
N LYS A 259 -11.89 33.91 10.41
CA LYS A 259 -13.34 34.10 10.20
C LYS A 259 -13.90 33.20 9.10
N LEU A 260 -13.19 33.05 7.98
CA LEU A 260 -13.61 32.20 6.86
C LEU A 260 -13.62 30.71 7.23
N ILE A 261 -12.66 30.27 8.04
CA ILE A 261 -12.60 28.88 8.54
C ILE A 261 -13.76 28.63 9.53
N GLU A 262 -13.98 29.53 10.49
CA GLU A 262 -15.06 29.41 11.48
C GLU A 262 -16.46 29.42 10.84
N ARG A 263 -16.68 30.28 9.83
CA ARG A 263 -17.94 30.33 9.09
C ARG A 263 -18.23 29.00 8.39
N ASN A 264 -17.22 28.36 7.81
CA ASN A 264 -17.40 27.10 7.12
C ASN A 264 -17.74 25.95 8.09
N VAL A 265 -17.13 25.95 9.29
CA VAL A 265 -17.48 24.99 10.36
C VAL A 265 -18.94 25.15 10.78
N LYS A 266 -19.42 26.39 10.97
CA LYS A 266 -20.82 26.68 11.33
C LYS A 266 -21.80 26.23 10.24
N ASN A 267 -21.52 26.53 8.96
CA ASN A 267 -22.37 26.12 7.84
C ASN A 267 -22.44 24.58 7.68
N ALA A 268 -21.32 23.88 7.90
CA ALA A 268 -21.29 22.42 7.90
C ALA A 268 -22.16 21.83 9.02
N THR A 269 -22.15 22.42 10.22
CA THR A 269 -22.99 21.98 11.34
C THR A 269 -24.48 22.28 11.15
N SER A 270 -24.85 23.40 10.51
CA SER A 270 -26.25 23.77 10.25
C SER A 270 -26.92 22.86 9.21
N SER A 271 -26.22 22.52 8.10
CA SER A 271 -26.78 21.61 7.08
C SER A 271 -27.00 20.18 7.61
N HIS A 272 -26.25 19.78 8.64
CA HIS A 272 -26.38 18.47 9.27
C HIS A 272 -27.58 18.41 10.24
N ALA A 273 -27.89 19.53 10.90
CA ALA A 273 -29.04 19.65 11.80
C ALA A 273 -30.38 19.70 11.03
N GLU A 274 -30.44 20.42 9.90
CA GLU A 274 -31.65 20.50 9.06
C GLU A 274 -32.00 19.16 8.38
N ARG A 275 -30.97 18.41 7.94
CA ARG A 275 -31.16 17.04 7.39
C ARG A 275 -31.68 16.06 8.45
N ASN A 276 -31.24 16.18 9.70
CA ASN A 276 -31.75 15.35 10.79
C ASN A 276 -33.20 15.70 11.17
N ALA A 277 -33.58 16.99 11.15
CA ALA A 277 -34.95 17.41 11.43
C ALA A 277 -35.94 16.91 10.38
N GLN A 278 -35.59 16.99 9.08
CA GLN A 278 -36.42 16.45 8.00
C GLN A 278 -36.53 14.92 8.05
N HIS A 279 -35.46 14.22 8.44
CA HIS A 279 -35.45 12.77 8.60
C HIS A 279 -36.35 12.31 9.76
N ILE A 280 -36.35 13.02 10.89
CA ILE A 280 -37.23 12.72 12.05
C ILE A 280 -38.71 12.96 11.71
N GLN A 281 -39.03 13.98 10.91
CA GLN A 281 -40.39 14.27 10.45
C GLN A 281 -40.91 13.21 9.45
N LEU A 282 -40.04 12.65 8.61
CA LEU A 282 -40.36 11.53 7.71
C LEU A 282 -40.57 10.22 8.48
N LEU A 283 -39.78 9.96 9.52
CA LEU A 283 -39.88 8.77 10.37
C LEU A 283 -41.16 8.76 11.24
N THR A 284 -41.61 9.92 11.71
CA THR A 284 -42.85 10.06 12.52
C THR A 284 -44.12 9.86 11.69
N ASN A 285 -44.12 10.27 10.42
CA ASN A 285 -45.25 10.01 9.52
C ASN A 285 -45.33 8.54 9.05
N GLN A 286 -44.22 7.80 9.04
CA GLN A 286 -44.18 6.38 8.66
C GLN A 286 -44.54 5.43 9.82
N THR A 287 -44.40 5.85 11.08
CA THR A 287 -44.77 5.02 12.24
C THR A 287 -46.27 5.00 12.56
N ALA A 288 -47.04 5.95 12.03
CA ALA A 288 -48.50 6.01 12.25
C ALA A 288 -49.33 5.13 11.30
N ILE A 289 -48.72 4.54 10.26
CA ILE A 289 -49.46 3.84 9.18
C ILE A 289 -49.32 2.30 9.25
N ASN A 290 -48.31 1.76 9.96
CA ASN A 290 -47.97 0.32 9.86
C ASN A 290 -48.20 -0.49 11.16
N ALA A 291 -49.34 -0.28 11.83
CA ALA A 291 -49.81 -1.17 12.88
C ALA A 291 -51.06 -1.95 12.42
N THR A 292 -50.94 -2.78 11.36
CA THR A 292 -51.85 -3.90 11.14
C THR A 292 -51.28 -4.91 10.12
N THR A 293 -51.24 -6.17 10.56
CA THR A 293 -51.31 -7.41 9.77
C THR A 293 -50.03 -8.01 9.16
N ILE A 294 -50.01 -9.34 9.21
CA ILE A 294 -48.92 -10.31 9.09
C ILE A 294 -48.80 -10.83 7.64
N ASP A 295 -47.57 -11.17 7.26
CA ASP A 295 -47.11 -12.31 6.43
C ASP A 295 -46.48 -12.06 5.04
N ASN A 296 -45.29 -12.67 4.94
CA ASN A 296 -44.48 -13.16 3.82
C ASN A 296 -44.31 -12.39 2.49
N SER A 297 -43.02 -12.25 2.16
CA SER A 297 -42.36 -12.26 0.83
C SER A 297 -42.01 -10.90 0.21
N ILE A 298 -40.76 -10.83 -0.26
CA ILE A 298 -40.14 -9.86 -1.19
C ILE A 298 -39.41 -8.68 -0.50
N HIS A 299 -38.09 -8.87 -0.30
CA HIS A 299 -37.10 -7.79 -0.37
C HIS A 299 -37.05 -7.23 -1.81
N PRO A 300 -36.73 -5.94 -2.06
CA PRO A 300 -35.52 -5.32 -1.52
C PRO A 300 -35.67 -3.85 -1.11
N LEU A 301 -35.09 -3.47 0.04
CA LEU A 301 -34.91 -2.07 0.40
C LEU A 301 -33.41 -1.76 0.56
N ASN A 302 -32.96 -0.91 -0.36
CA ASN A 302 -31.81 -0.02 -0.29
C ASN A 302 -31.22 0.13 1.12
N GLN A 303 -30.07 -0.52 1.38
CA GLN A 303 -29.14 -0.08 2.40
C GLN A 303 -27.94 0.54 1.70
N SER A 304 -27.72 1.82 1.97
CA SER A 304 -26.50 2.52 1.59
C SER A 304 -25.30 1.83 2.24
N ASN A 305 -24.53 1.11 1.44
CA ASN A 305 -23.27 0.45 1.80
C ASN A 305 -22.18 1.48 2.09
N SER A 306 -22.27 2.16 3.23
CA SER A 306 -21.18 2.95 3.80
C SER A 306 -20.53 2.18 4.94
N LEU A 307 -19.19 2.20 4.99
CA LEU A 307 -18.39 1.73 6.13
C LEU A 307 -19.10 2.06 7.46
N PRO A 308 -19.29 1.09 8.37
CA PRO A 308 -19.79 1.40 9.70
C PRO A 308 -18.85 2.45 10.32
N THR A 309 -19.39 3.61 10.65
CA THR A 309 -18.59 4.71 11.19
C THR A 309 -17.96 4.25 12.50
N PRO A 310 -16.62 4.27 12.65
CA PRO A 310 -15.98 3.86 13.89
C PRO A 310 -16.52 4.68 15.05
N LYS A 311 -17.16 4.02 16.04
CA LYS A 311 -17.52 4.66 17.30
C LYS A 311 -16.43 4.35 18.33
N PRO A 312 -15.65 5.35 18.80
CA PRO A 312 -14.62 5.13 19.81
C PRO A 312 -15.17 4.62 21.15
N ALA A 313 -16.47 4.83 21.42
CA ALA A 313 -17.10 4.59 22.71
C ALA A 313 -17.02 3.13 23.22
N ASN A 314 -16.99 2.14 22.32
CA ASN A 314 -17.07 0.72 22.70
C ASN A 314 -15.76 -0.06 22.51
N TRP A 315 -14.69 0.57 22.02
CA TRP A 315 -13.41 -0.11 21.74
C TRP A 315 -12.83 -0.80 22.98
N LYS A 316 -12.91 -0.15 24.15
CA LYS A 316 -12.39 -0.70 25.41
C LYS A 316 -13.03 -2.05 25.73
N GLN A 317 -14.36 -2.15 25.57
CA GLN A 317 -15.12 -3.37 25.86
C GLN A 317 -14.79 -4.48 24.86
N ILE A 318 -14.79 -4.17 23.55
CA ILE A 318 -14.46 -5.16 22.51
C ILE A 318 -13.07 -5.74 22.73
N ARG A 319 -12.10 -4.87 22.98
CA ARG A 319 -10.72 -5.29 23.25
C ARG A 319 -10.63 -6.17 24.50
N GLN A 320 -11.39 -5.86 25.55
CA GLN A 320 -11.47 -6.69 26.75
C GLN A 320 -12.09 -8.05 26.44
N ASN A 321 -13.20 -8.10 25.70
CA ASN A 321 -13.86 -9.34 25.29
C ASN A 321 -12.93 -10.22 24.46
N LEU A 322 -12.27 -9.67 23.43
CA LEU A 322 -11.33 -10.41 22.59
C LEU A 322 -10.14 -10.97 23.38
N ASN A 323 -9.62 -10.21 24.34
CA ASN A 323 -8.55 -10.69 25.21
C ASN A 323 -9.03 -11.74 26.22
N GLN A 324 -10.26 -11.64 26.75
CA GLN A 324 -10.79 -12.58 27.74
C GLN A 324 -11.25 -13.90 27.09
N GLN A 325 -11.97 -13.82 25.98
CA GLN A 325 -12.58 -14.97 25.31
C GLN A 325 -11.56 -15.73 24.45
N TYR A 326 -10.72 -15.02 23.69
CA TYR A 326 -9.77 -15.61 22.75
C TYR A 326 -8.32 -15.50 23.19
N ASN A 327 -8.07 -15.00 24.41
CA ASN A 327 -6.74 -14.89 24.99
C ASN A 327 -5.73 -14.04 24.16
N LEU A 328 -6.24 -13.17 23.29
CA LEU A 328 -5.44 -12.40 22.32
C LEU A 328 -4.72 -11.21 22.98
N PRO A 329 -3.43 -10.93 22.64
CA PRO A 329 -2.67 -9.85 23.26
C PRO A 329 -3.30 -8.46 23.02
N VAL A 330 -3.52 -7.71 24.11
CA VAL A 330 -4.05 -6.34 24.08
C VAL A 330 -3.23 -5.39 23.20
N SER A 331 -1.90 -5.56 23.17
CA SER A 331 -1.00 -4.77 22.32
C SER A 331 -1.28 -4.97 20.83
N LEU A 332 -1.43 -6.23 20.41
CA LEU A 332 -1.77 -6.59 19.04
C LEU A 332 -3.14 -6.02 18.66
N LEU A 333 -4.16 -6.21 19.50
CA LEU A 333 -5.51 -5.67 19.26
C LEU A 333 -5.51 -4.14 19.07
N ASN A 334 -4.75 -3.39 19.89
CA ASN A 334 -4.64 -1.93 19.73
C ASN A 334 -3.96 -1.54 18.42
N GLU A 335 -2.95 -2.30 17.97
CA GLU A 335 -2.27 -2.03 16.70
C GLU A 335 -3.24 -2.17 15.52
N LEU A 336 -4.05 -3.23 15.51
CA LEU A 336 -5.06 -3.42 14.46
C LEU A 336 -6.10 -2.29 14.46
N TYR A 337 -6.56 -1.87 15.64
CA TYR A 337 -7.50 -0.76 15.76
C TYR A 337 -6.93 0.56 15.23
N GLN A 338 -5.68 0.88 15.57
CA GLN A 338 -4.99 2.08 15.07
C GLN A 338 -4.82 2.08 13.55
N LYS A 339 -4.62 0.90 12.96
CA LYS A 339 -4.51 0.71 11.49
C LYS A 339 -5.87 0.69 10.79
N GLY A 340 -6.99 0.69 11.53
CA GLY A 340 -8.33 0.57 10.97
C GLY A 340 -8.66 -0.83 10.45
N TRP A 341 -7.92 -1.86 10.88
CA TRP A 341 -8.12 -3.25 10.46
C TRP A 341 -9.07 -4.03 11.38
N LEU A 342 -9.35 -3.47 12.56
CA LEU A 342 -10.29 -4.00 13.56
C LEU A 342 -11.05 -2.83 14.20
N TYR A 343 -12.38 -2.88 14.28
CA TYR A 343 -13.16 -1.84 14.96
C TYR A 343 -14.51 -2.36 15.47
N PRO A 344 -15.19 -1.63 16.39
CA PRO A 344 -16.55 -1.94 16.81
C PRO A 344 -17.59 -1.72 15.71
N SER A 345 -18.45 -2.72 15.47
CA SER A 345 -19.71 -2.53 14.74
C SER A 345 -20.67 -1.61 15.53
N GLN A 346 -21.76 -1.20 14.88
CA GLN A 346 -22.84 -0.46 15.54
C GLN A 346 -23.50 -1.26 16.67
N THR A 347 -23.50 -2.60 16.55
CA THR A 347 -24.05 -3.54 17.55
C THR A 347 -23.02 -3.96 18.60
N GLY A 348 -21.80 -3.41 18.57
CA GLY A 348 -20.75 -3.69 19.55
C GLY A 348 -19.97 -4.99 19.30
N GLN A 349 -20.07 -5.56 18.10
CA GLN A 349 -19.30 -6.74 17.70
C GLN A 349 -17.96 -6.36 17.07
N PRO A 350 -16.92 -7.22 17.15
CA PRO A 350 -15.65 -6.99 16.48
C PRO A 350 -15.80 -7.14 14.96
N VAL A 351 -15.29 -6.17 14.19
CA VAL A 351 -15.30 -6.21 12.72
C VAL A 351 -13.86 -6.16 12.20
N PHE A 352 -13.48 -7.15 11.41
CA PHE A 352 -12.17 -7.29 10.78
C PHE A 352 -12.25 -6.88 9.31
N ILE A 353 -11.35 -6.01 8.85
CA ILE A 353 -11.31 -5.58 7.44
C ILE A 353 -10.53 -6.58 6.59
N GLU A 354 -11.19 -7.07 5.54
CA GLU A 354 -10.56 -7.80 4.46
C GLU A 354 -10.10 -6.86 3.36
N ARG A 355 -8.93 -7.15 2.80
CA ARG A 355 -8.26 -6.30 1.82
C ARG A 355 -7.40 -7.11 0.86
N THR A 356 -7.18 -6.56 -0.33
CA THR A 356 -6.20 -7.11 -1.27
C THR A 356 -4.78 -7.01 -0.70
N LEU A 357 -3.81 -7.72 -1.25
CA LEU A 357 -2.38 -7.56 -0.87
C LEU A 357 -1.85 -6.13 -1.11
N ASP A 358 -2.46 -5.35 -2.01
CA ASP A 358 -2.18 -3.92 -2.21
C ASP A 358 -2.89 -3.00 -1.18
N ASP A 359 -3.41 -3.56 -0.09
CA ASP A 359 -4.05 -2.86 1.03
C ASP A 359 -5.36 -2.11 0.67
N VAL A 360 -6.04 -2.54 -0.41
CA VAL A 360 -7.35 -2.02 -0.82
C VAL A 360 -8.45 -2.80 -0.07
N PRO A 361 -9.29 -2.15 0.76
CA PRO A 361 -10.41 -2.81 1.43
C PRO A 361 -11.43 -3.37 0.44
N THR A 362 -11.94 -4.57 0.71
CA THR A 362 -12.89 -5.28 -0.17
C THR A 362 -14.15 -5.69 0.56
N LEU A 363 -14.00 -6.29 1.73
CA LEU A 363 -15.06 -6.85 2.57
C LEU A 363 -14.72 -6.61 4.04
N ALA A 364 -15.67 -6.85 4.91
CA ALA A 364 -15.42 -6.97 6.34
C ALA A 364 -16.02 -8.28 6.86
N LYS A 365 -15.43 -8.82 7.92
CA LYS A 365 -15.96 -9.98 8.65
C LYS A 365 -16.30 -9.55 10.07
N GLN A 366 -17.57 -9.64 10.44
CA GLN A 366 -18.02 -9.46 11.81
C GLN A 366 -17.90 -10.79 12.55
N LEU A 367 -17.28 -10.76 13.72
CA LEU A 367 -17.25 -11.90 14.63
C LEU A 367 -18.55 -11.90 15.44
N GLU A 368 -19.34 -12.96 15.29
CA GLU A 368 -20.58 -13.14 16.04
C GLU A 368 -20.30 -13.73 17.44
N PRO A 369 -21.22 -13.55 18.41
CA PRO A 369 -21.10 -14.15 19.74
C PRO A 369 -20.96 -15.67 19.74
N THR A 370 -21.44 -16.36 18.69
CA THR A 370 -21.28 -17.81 18.50
C THR A 370 -19.84 -18.22 18.23
N GLY A 371 -19.00 -17.27 17.81
CA GLY A 371 -17.64 -17.52 17.32
C GLY A 371 -17.54 -17.60 15.79
N ASP A 372 -18.66 -17.58 15.08
CA ASP A 372 -18.70 -17.60 13.62
C ASP A 372 -18.46 -16.20 13.03
N PHE A 373 -18.12 -16.16 11.75
CA PHE A 373 -17.92 -14.93 11.01
C PHE A 373 -19.01 -14.66 9.98
N THR A 374 -19.60 -13.47 10.03
CA THR A 374 -20.53 -12.97 9.02
C THR A 374 -19.83 -11.98 8.10
N ALA A 375 -19.92 -12.20 6.78
CA ALA A 375 -19.39 -11.26 5.80
C ALA A 375 -20.29 -10.01 5.69
N ILE A 376 -19.67 -8.84 5.73
CA ILE A 376 -20.28 -7.53 5.50
C ILE A 376 -19.70 -6.96 4.20
N PRO A 377 -20.50 -6.75 3.14
CA PRO A 377 -20.02 -6.16 1.90
C PRO A 377 -19.64 -4.68 2.11
N LEU A 378 -18.48 -4.26 1.58
CA LEU A 378 -18.01 -2.88 1.71
C LEU A 378 -18.21 -2.02 0.44
N ASN A 379 -18.60 -2.60 -0.70
CA ASN A 379 -19.02 -1.93 -1.95
C ASN A 379 -19.67 -2.95 -2.92
N SER A 380 -20.49 -2.47 -3.87
CA SER A 380 -21.28 -3.30 -4.81
C SER A 380 -20.51 -3.92 -5.99
N GLU A 381 -19.20 -3.69 -6.12
CA GLU A 381 -18.37 -4.41 -7.09
C GLU A 381 -17.91 -5.74 -6.47
N THR A 382 -18.71 -6.79 -6.71
CA THR A 382 -18.54 -8.20 -6.31
C THR A 382 -17.27 -8.88 -6.85
N THR A 383 -16.28 -8.15 -7.35
CA THR A 383 -15.20 -8.69 -8.20
C THR A 383 -13.79 -8.61 -7.60
N LYS A 384 -13.61 -8.25 -6.32
CA LYS A 384 -12.29 -8.23 -5.67
C LYS A 384 -12.24 -9.11 -4.42
N ASN A 385 -11.53 -10.24 -4.54
CA ASN A 385 -11.34 -11.24 -3.48
C ASN A 385 -10.21 -10.82 -2.53
N GLY A 386 -10.49 -9.86 -1.66
CA GLY A 386 -9.60 -9.57 -0.53
C GLY A 386 -9.80 -10.57 0.61
N SER A 387 -8.94 -10.45 1.61
CA SER A 387 -8.87 -11.35 2.75
C SER A 387 -8.33 -10.61 3.98
N PHE A 388 -8.49 -11.17 5.17
CA PHE A 388 -7.80 -10.65 6.33
C PHE A 388 -6.37 -11.20 6.40
N TRP A 389 -5.38 -10.32 6.49
CA TRP A 389 -3.98 -10.70 6.60
C TRP A 389 -3.18 -9.68 7.43
N ILE A 390 -2.04 -10.11 7.97
CA ILE A 390 -1.06 -9.28 8.68
C ILE A 390 0.34 -9.68 8.22
N ALA A 391 1.14 -8.70 7.79
CA ALA A 391 2.54 -8.89 7.47
C ALA A 391 3.43 -8.29 8.56
N THR A 392 4.45 -9.01 8.99
CA THR A 392 5.42 -8.51 10.01
C THR A 392 6.46 -7.57 9.43
N ASP A 393 6.59 -7.50 8.11
CA ASP A 393 7.49 -6.60 7.39
C ASP A 393 6.90 -6.25 6.00
N THR A 394 7.43 -5.20 5.39
CA THR A 394 7.20 -4.76 4.01
C THR A 394 7.57 -5.80 2.94
N THR A 395 8.43 -6.76 3.29
CA THR A 395 8.74 -7.92 2.45
C THR A 395 8.65 -9.17 3.28
N VAL A 396 7.78 -10.09 2.88
CA VAL A 396 7.64 -11.40 3.52
C VAL A 396 8.42 -12.44 2.73
N THR A 397 8.98 -13.42 3.43
CA THR A 397 9.62 -14.61 2.84
C THR A 397 8.85 -15.88 3.18
N ARG A 398 7.94 -15.79 4.15
CA ARG A 398 7.08 -16.89 4.60
C ARG A 398 5.62 -16.46 4.59
N ALA A 399 4.71 -17.38 4.27
CA ALA A 399 3.27 -17.21 4.51
C ALA A 399 2.75 -18.30 5.43
N VAL A 400 1.77 -17.95 6.27
CA VAL A 400 0.97 -18.90 7.06
C VAL A 400 -0.49 -18.68 6.68
N LEU A 401 -1.10 -19.70 6.11
CA LEU A 401 -2.50 -19.71 5.69
C LEU A 401 -3.34 -20.35 6.78
N LEU A 402 -4.40 -19.66 7.21
CA LEU A 402 -5.28 -20.05 8.32
C LEU A 402 -6.75 -19.88 7.92
N SER A 403 -7.67 -20.39 8.72
CA SER A 403 -9.10 -20.31 8.42
C SER A 403 -9.71 -18.93 8.64
N ASP A 404 -9.32 -18.25 9.73
CA ASP A 404 -10.02 -17.03 10.15
C ASP A 404 -9.12 -16.01 10.87
N PRO A 405 -9.61 -14.76 11.06
CA PRO A 405 -8.86 -13.72 11.76
C PRO A 405 -8.44 -14.06 13.21
N ILE A 406 -9.23 -14.83 13.97
CA ILE A 406 -8.86 -15.23 15.33
C ILE A 406 -7.68 -16.21 15.29
N GLU A 407 -7.68 -17.17 14.37
CA GLU A 407 -6.57 -18.10 14.20
C GLU A 407 -5.29 -17.37 13.77
N VAL A 408 -5.40 -16.40 12.84
CA VAL A 408 -4.28 -15.52 12.45
C VAL A 408 -3.67 -14.84 13.68
N LEU A 409 -4.49 -14.20 14.51
CA LEU A 409 -4.00 -13.50 15.70
C LEU A 409 -3.45 -14.47 16.75
N SER A 410 -4.01 -15.68 16.83
CA SER A 410 -3.57 -16.71 17.77
C SER A 410 -2.18 -17.23 17.43
N VAL A 411 -1.90 -17.50 16.15
CA VAL A 411 -0.56 -17.89 15.70
C VAL A 411 0.43 -16.75 15.90
N ILE A 412 0.09 -15.51 15.55
CA ILE A 412 0.97 -14.35 15.82
C ILE A 412 1.31 -14.26 17.31
N ALA A 413 0.34 -14.49 18.20
CA ALA A 413 0.56 -14.48 19.64
C ALA A 413 1.46 -15.65 20.10
N LEU A 414 1.27 -16.85 19.55
CA LEU A 414 2.15 -18.00 19.83
C LEU A 414 3.58 -17.77 19.34
N GLU A 415 3.77 -17.26 18.12
CA GLU A 415 5.09 -16.92 17.58
C GLU A 415 5.74 -15.75 18.34
N SER A 416 4.93 -14.91 18.98
CA SER A 416 5.43 -13.79 19.78
C SER A 416 6.26 -14.20 21.00
N THR A 417 6.22 -15.47 21.41
CA THR A 417 7.06 -16.00 22.49
C THR A 417 8.46 -16.42 22.02
N VAL A 418 8.68 -16.53 20.71
CA VAL A 418 9.97 -16.93 20.11
C VAL A 418 10.91 -15.72 20.08
N ASP A 419 12.23 -15.90 20.19
CA ASP A 419 13.20 -14.80 20.02
C ASP A 419 12.97 -14.09 18.67
N LYS A 420 12.75 -12.77 18.71
CA LYS A 420 12.49 -11.92 17.53
C LYS A 420 13.56 -12.09 16.45
N ARG A 421 14.81 -12.39 16.81
CA ARG A 421 15.92 -12.59 15.86
C ARG A 421 15.81 -13.87 15.05
N LYS A 422 15.03 -14.84 15.51
CA LYS A 422 14.81 -16.13 14.84
C LYS A 422 13.56 -16.13 13.96
N ARG A 423 12.71 -15.11 14.08
CA ARG A 423 11.44 -15.04 13.33
C ARG A 423 11.69 -14.66 11.88
N GLN A 424 11.06 -15.39 10.97
CA GLN A 424 11.05 -15.05 9.55
C GLN A 424 10.03 -13.93 9.26
N PRO A 425 10.32 -13.00 8.33
CA PRO A 425 9.33 -12.06 7.82
C PRO A 425 8.13 -12.81 7.23
N THR A 426 6.98 -12.73 7.91
CA THR A 426 5.85 -13.64 7.69
C THR A 426 4.59 -12.85 7.35
N LEU A 427 3.84 -13.36 6.36
CA LEU A 427 2.46 -12.98 6.09
C LEU A 427 1.53 -14.02 6.74
N TYR A 428 0.76 -13.62 7.74
CA TYR A 428 -0.31 -14.44 8.31
C TYR A 428 -1.60 -14.06 7.63
N TRP A 429 -2.34 -15.04 7.13
CA TRP A 429 -3.38 -14.81 6.15
C TRP A 429 -4.55 -15.76 6.39
N SER A 430 -5.74 -15.22 6.68
CA SER A 430 -6.97 -16.01 6.67
C SER A 430 -7.48 -16.21 5.25
N VAL A 431 -7.65 -17.45 4.82
CA VAL A 431 -8.17 -17.80 3.50
C VAL A 431 -9.37 -18.73 3.69
N GLY A 432 -10.48 -18.40 3.04
CA GLY A 432 -11.64 -19.30 2.93
C GLY A 432 -11.89 -19.83 1.52
N ASP A 433 -11.28 -19.22 0.50
CA ASP A 433 -11.53 -19.56 -0.89
C ASP A 433 -10.29 -19.39 -1.78
N ARG A 434 -10.17 -20.26 -2.80
CA ARG A 434 -9.03 -20.29 -3.72
C ARG A 434 -8.81 -18.97 -4.47
N SER A 435 -9.89 -18.24 -4.75
CA SER A 435 -9.87 -16.99 -5.50
C SER A 435 -9.28 -15.82 -4.69
N GLN A 436 -9.13 -15.96 -3.38
CA GLN A 436 -8.40 -15.03 -2.51
C GLN A 436 -6.89 -15.23 -2.61
N ILE A 437 -6.42 -16.34 -3.17
CA ILE A 437 -5.00 -16.70 -3.23
C ILE A 437 -4.40 -16.41 -4.61
N PRO A 438 -3.50 -15.41 -4.73
CA PRO A 438 -2.62 -15.27 -5.88
C PRO A 438 -1.48 -16.30 -5.75
N LEU A 439 -1.61 -17.47 -6.38
CA LEU A 439 -0.59 -18.53 -6.31
C LEU A 439 0.80 -18.04 -6.66
N GLU A 440 0.95 -17.22 -7.71
CA GLU A 440 2.25 -16.70 -8.14
C GLU A 440 2.98 -15.95 -7.02
N PHE A 441 2.23 -15.33 -6.12
CA PHE A 441 2.80 -14.68 -4.95
C PHE A 441 3.24 -15.71 -3.90
N LEU A 442 2.42 -16.73 -3.59
CA LEU A 442 2.78 -17.78 -2.63
C LEU A 442 3.94 -18.66 -3.12
N ASP A 443 3.99 -18.97 -4.42
CA ASP A 443 5.10 -19.67 -5.09
C ASP A 443 6.42 -18.87 -5.03
N SER A 444 6.33 -17.54 -4.90
CA SER A 444 7.52 -16.69 -4.77
C SER A 444 8.13 -16.65 -3.37
N LEU A 445 7.47 -17.24 -2.37
CA LEU A 445 7.93 -17.27 -0.98
C LEU A 445 8.81 -18.49 -0.71
N ASP A 446 9.76 -18.34 0.22
CA ASP A 446 10.68 -19.41 0.62
C ASP A 446 9.93 -20.56 1.31
N THR A 447 8.83 -20.25 2.02
CA THR A 447 8.04 -21.23 2.77
C THR A 447 6.57 -20.82 2.83
N VAL A 448 5.68 -21.77 2.57
CA VAL A 448 4.23 -21.60 2.75
C VAL A 448 3.74 -22.63 3.77
N VAL A 449 3.19 -22.17 4.88
CA VAL A 449 2.64 -23.05 5.91
C VAL A 449 1.12 -23.06 5.79
N ILE A 450 0.54 -24.24 5.59
CA ILE A 450 -0.91 -24.46 5.52
C ILE A 450 -1.33 -24.92 6.91
N ALA A 451 -1.91 -23.99 7.69
CA ALA A 451 -2.11 -24.10 9.13
C ALA A 451 -3.59 -24.10 9.54
N PHE A 452 -4.42 -24.80 8.77
CA PHE A 452 -5.86 -24.94 9.01
C PHE A 452 -6.15 -25.95 10.13
N LYS A 453 -7.32 -25.84 10.77
CA LYS A 453 -7.76 -26.83 11.77
C LYS A 453 -8.15 -28.13 11.07
N ASP A 454 -8.07 -29.25 11.79
CA ASP A 454 -8.53 -30.53 11.24
C ASP A 454 -10.03 -30.52 10.99
N ASN A 455 -10.47 -31.16 9.91
CA ASN A 455 -11.88 -31.32 9.51
C ASN A 455 -12.60 -30.01 9.17
N GLU A 456 -11.87 -28.95 8.80
CA GLU A 456 -12.49 -27.75 8.24
C GLU A 456 -13.04 -28.03 6.84
N LYS A 457 -14.07 -27.29 6.43
CA LYS A 457 -14.70 -27.37 5.10
C LYS A 457 -13.83 -26.73 4.00
N VAL A 458 -12.53 -26.99 4.02
CA VAL A 458 -11.51 -26.46 3.11
C VAL A 458 -10.46 -27.52 2.75
N GLU A 459 -10.70 -28.82 3.02
CA GLU A 459 -9.75 -29.90 2.70
C GLU A 459 -9.42 -29.97 1.20
N ASP A 460 -10.39 -29.71 0.32
CA ASP A 460 -10.14 -29.64 -1.13
C ASP A 460 -9.16 -28.50 -1.46
N LEU A 461 -9.36 -27.32 -0.86
CA LEU A 461 -8.44 -26.18 -1.00
C LEU A 461 -7.04 -26.51 -0.46
N ILE A 462 -6.94 -27.21 0.66
CA ILE A 462 -5.66 -27.64 1.24
C ILE A 462 -4.94 -28.59 0.28
N SER A 463 -5.65 -29.57 -0.27
CA SER A 463 -5.12 -30.54 -1.24
C SER A 463 -4.61 -29.85 -2.50
N ASP A 464 -5.39 -28.91 -3.04
CA ASP A 464 -5.01 -28.12 -4.21
C ASP A 464 -3.74 -27.31 -3.94
N LEU A 465 -3.67 -26.62 -2.80
CA LEU A 465 -2.51 -25.82 -2.44
C LEU A 465 -1.25 -26.65 -2.22
N LEU A 466 -1.35 -27.83 -1.60
CA LEU A 466 -0.22 -28.75 -1.44
C LEU A 466 0.29 -29.25 -2.79
N THR A 467 -0.61 -29.42 -3.77
CA THR A 467 -0.26 -29.85 -5.12
C THR A 467 0.37 -28.73 -5.94
N GLU A 468 -0.19 -27.52 -5.86
CA GLU A 468 0.23 -26.35 -6.65
C GLU A 468 1.47 -25.64 -6.06
N LEU A 469 1.77 -25.85 -4.77
CA LEU A 469 2.88 -25.21 -4.05
C LEU A 469 3.80 -26.27 -3.41
N PRO A 470 4.80 -26.80 -4.14
CA PRO A 470 5.67 -27.87 -3.64
C PRO A 470 6.51 -27.50 -2.41
N GLN A 471 6.76 -26.21 -2.19
CA GLN A 471 7.44 -25.67 -1.00
C GLN A 471 6.52 -25.54 0.22
N SER A 472 5.23 -25.86 0.07
CA SER A 472 4.26 -25.74 1.16
C SER A 472 4.33 -26.93 2.13
N LYS A 473 4.02 -26.67 3.39
CA LYS A 473 3.97 -27.68 4.45
C LYS A 473 2.65 -27.56 5.21
N ARG A 474 1.95 -28.68 5.41
CA ARG A 474 0.77 -28.75 6.27
C ARG A 474 1.20 -28.86 7.73
N VAL A 475 0.62 -28.03 8.58
CA VAL A 475 0.83 -28.04 10.04
C VAL A 475 -0.52 -27.96 10.71
N SER A 476 -0.88 -28.99 11.47
CA SER A 476 -2.18 -29.05 12.13
C SER A 476 -2.09 -28.62 13.60
N PRO A 477 -3.00 -27.76 14.09
CA PRO A 477 -3.21 -27.51 15.51
C PRO A 477 -4.14 -28.54 16.19
N GLY A 478 -4.60 -29.56 15.46
CA GLY A 478 -5.69 -30.43 15.87
C GLY A 478 -7.07 -29.80 15.64
N GLN A 479 -8.12 -30.53 16.01
CA GLN A 479 -9.53 -30.09 15.84
C GLN A 479 -9.88 -28.80 16.61
N ALA A 480 -9.20 -28.54 17.73
CA ALA A 480 -9.51 -27.39 18.58
C ALA A 480 -8.91 -26.06 18.09
N GLY A 481 -7.93 -26.11 17.18
CA GLY A 481 -7.32 -24.91 16.58
C GLY A 481 -6.23 -24.23 17.40
N TRP A 482 -5.60 -23.23 16.79
CA TRP A 482 -4.48 -22.47 17.36
C TRP A 482 -4.93 -21.61 18.54
N ASN A 483 -6.17 -21.11 18.53
CA ASN A 483 -6.70 -20.34 19.66
C ASN A 483 -6.76 -21.16 20.95
N GLN A 484 -7.14 -22.45 20.85
CA GLN A 484 -7.12 -23.35 21.99
C GLN A 484 -5.70 -23.61 22.48
N LEU A 485 -4.74 -23.85 21.57
CA LEU A 485 -3.33 -24.02 21.92
C LEU A 485 -2.75 -22.79 22.65
N LEU A 486 -3.13 -21.58 22.20
CA LEU A 486 -2.76 -20.33 22.87
C LEU A 486 -3.35 -20.24 24.29
N SER A 487 -4.60 -20.65 24.46
CA SER A 487 -5.29 -20.66 25.74
C SER A 487 -4.66 -21.66 26.73
N ASP A 488 -4.35 -22.86 26.25
CA ASP A 488 -3.73 -23.93 27.02
C ASP A 488 -2.34 -23.55 27.57
N ARG A 489 -1.53 -22.83 26.78
CA ARG A 489 -0.18 -22.40 27.20
C ARG A 489 -0.16 -21.40 28.37
N LYS A 490 -1.25 -20.66 28.60
CA LYS A 490 -1.33 -19.72 29.74
C LYS A 490 -1.73 -20.41 31.05
N GLN A 491 -2.20 -21.67 31.01
CA GLN A 491 -2.52 -22.38 32.24
C GLN A 491 -1.25 -22.85 32.99
N PRO A 492 -1.17 -22.65 34.31
CA PRO A 492 0.04 -22.91 35.09
C PRO A 492 0.49 -24.37 35.09
N VAL A 493 -0.42 -25.33 34.86
CA VAL A 493 -0.14 -26.77 34.94
C VAL A 493 0.52 -27.33 33.66
N LYS A 494 0.33 -26.71 32.49
CA LYS A 494 0.83 -27.22 31.19
C LYS A 494 2.17 -26.61 30.74
N LYS A 495 2.77 -25.69 31.50
CA LYS A 495 4.04 -25.03 31.14
C LYS A 495 5.24 -26.00 31.02
N GLN A 496 5.21 -27.16 31.67
CA GLN A 496 6.33 -28.12 31.66
C GLN A 496 6.35 -29.08 30.46
N GLN A 497 5.25 -29.23 29.70
CA GLN A 497 5.19 -30.15 28.55
C GLN A 497 5.41 -29.47 27.19
N PHE A 498 5.35 -28.15 27.10
CA PHE A 498 5.51 -27.39 25.85
C PHE A 498 6.96 -26.89 25.62
N THR A 499 7.96 -27.63 26.11
CA THR A 499 9.39 -27.43 25.79
C THR A 499 9.79 -28.07 24.46
N GLN A 500 8.86 -28.70 23.73
CA GLN A 500 9.05 -28.90 22.30
C GLN A 500 9.07 -27.52 21.62
N THR A 501 10.22 -27.20 21.02
CA THR A 501 10.31 -26.27 19.91
C THR A 501 9.07 -26.41 19.03
N LEU A 502 8.47 -25.29 18.62
CA LEU A 502 7.40 -25.32 17.63
C LEU A 502 8.00 -25.94 16.36
N ASP A 503 7.84 -27.26 16.18
CA ASP A 503 8.53 -28.04 15.13
C ASP A 503 8.16 -27.61 13.70
N TRP A 504 7.24 -26.66 13.54
CA TRP A 504 6.94 -26.01 12.27
C TRP A 504 7.93 -24.89 11.89
N GLU A 505 8.95 -24.59 12.72
CA GLU A 505 10.01 -23.60 12.45
C GLU A 505 11.14 -24.07 11.51
N ILE A 506 11.07 -25.29 10.95
CA ILE A 506 12.07 -25.82 10.00
C ILE A 506 11.59 -25.73 8.55
#